data_AF-A0A383AFW1-F1
#
_entry.id   AF-A0A383AFW1-F1
#
_cell.length_a   1.000
_cell.length_b   1.000
_cell.length_c   1.000
_cell.angle_alpha   90.00
_cell.angle_beta   90.00
_cell.angle_gamma   90.00
#
_symmetry.space_group_name_H-M   'P 1'
#
loop_
_entity.id
_entity.type
_entity.pdbx_description
1 polymer ?
#
loop_
_entity_poly.entity_id
_entity_poly.type
_entity_poly.pdbx_seq_one_letter_code
_entity_poly.pdbx_strand_id
1 'polypeptide(L)' 'MKVTVSNTKIGEYTLVLALDPETLQQRTPLFNGIMYGRGGLSRAETELGAVAASVVNRCIYCAAVHANRY' A
#
# COMPACT_ATOMS: atom_id res chain seq x y z
N MET A 1 -17.14 -4.28 1.45
CA MET A 1 -15.73 -4.71 1.63
C MET A 1 -15.50 -4.97 3.11
N LYS A 2 -15.14 -6.20 3.50
CA LYS A 2 -14.97 -6.59 4.92
C LYS A 2 -13.61 -6.22 5.54
N VAL A 3 -12.69 -5.58 4.81
CA VAL A 3 -11.36 -5.23 5.33
C VAL A 3 -10.87 -3.90 4.76
N THR A 4 -10.84 -2.86 5.58
CA THR A 4 -9.95 -1.69 5.40
C THR A 4 -9.14 -1.52 6.69
N VAL A 5 -8.05 -2.27 6.82
CA VAL A 5 -7.21 -2.27 8.04
C VAL A 5 -6.13 -1.18 8.04
N SER A 6 -6.23 -0.19 7.16
CA SER A 6 -5.25 0.91 7.13
C SER A 6 -5.56 2.03 8.13
N ASN A 7 -6.73 2.03 8.79
CA ASN A 7 -7.23 3.15 9.63
C ASN A 7 -7.10 4.53 8.95
N THR A 8 -7.06 4.54 7.62
CA THR A 8 -6.93 5.73 6.77
C THR A 8 -8.10 5.78 5.80
N LYS A 9 -8.37 6.97 5.26
CA LYS A 9 -9.40 7.15 4.24
C LYS A 9 -9.13 6.22 3.05
N ILE A 10 -10.21 5.75 2.42
CA ILE A 10 -10.13 4.99 1.16
C ILE A 10 -9.54 5.94 0.11
N GLY A 11 -8.36 5.61 -0.40
CA GLY A 11 -7.67 6.40 -1.43
C GLY A 11 -8.09 6.00 -2.85
N GLU A 12 -7.84 6.90 -3.80
CA GLU A 12 -8.14 6.73 -5.23
C GLU A 12 -7.68 5.37 -5.80
N TYR A 13 -6.49 4.91 -5.43
CA TYR A 13 -5.96 3.61 -5.86
C TYR A 13 -6.86 2.43 -5.44
N THR A 14 -7.42 2.47 -4.23
CA THR A 14 -8.34 1.43 -3.75
C THR A 14 -9.66 1.48 -4.50
N LEU A 15 -10.14 2.67 -4.88
CA LEU A 15 -11.37 2.83 -5.66
C LEU A 15 -11.21 2.26 -7.08
N VAL A 16 -10.06 2.48 -7.72
CA VAL A 16 -9.76 1.87 -9.03
C VAL A 16 -9.75 0.35 -8.93
N LEU A 17 -9.11 -0.22 -7.92
CA LEU A 17 -9.11 -1.66 -7.72
C LEU A 17 -10.48 -2.23 -7.38
N ALA A 18 -11.41 -1.43 -6.84
CA ALA A 18 -12.76 -1.91 -6.57
C ALA A 18 -13.56 -2.24 -7.84
N LEU A 19 -13.07 -1.82 -9.02
CA LEU A 19 -13.59 -2.27 -10.32
C LEU A 19 -13.30 -3.76 -10.59
N ASP A 20 -12.32 -4.34 -9.90
CA ASP A 20 -12.04 -5.78 -9.85
C ASP A 20 -12.02 -6.29 -8.39
N PRO A 21 -13.19 -6.66 -7.85
CA PRO A 21 -13.33 -7.05 -6.44
C PRO A 21 -12.54 -8.31 -6.06
N GLU A 22 -12.24 -9.21 -6.99
CA GLU A 22 -11.48 -10.42 -6.70
C GLU A 22 -10.01 -10.08 -6.44
N THR A 23 -9.39 -9.31 -7.36
CA THR A 23 -8.03 -8.81 -7.18
C THR A 23 -7.90 -7.98 -5.90
N LEU A 24 -8.87 -7.11 -5.62
CA LEU A 24 -8.86 -6.29 -4.41
C LEU A 24 -8.92 -7.15 -3.13
N GLN A 25 -9.70 -8.23 -3.13
CA GLN A 25 -9.81 -9.16 -1.99
C GLN A 25 -8.50 -9.89 -1.70
N GLN A 26 -7.74 -10.28 -2.73
CA GLN A 26 -6.44 -10.95 -2.54
C GLN A 26 -5.32 -9.97 -2.21
N ARG A 27 -5.29 -8.81 -2.87
CA ARG A 27 -4.23 -7.82 -2.72
C ARG A 27 -4.25 -7.12 -1.35
N THR A 28 -5.44 -6.87 -0.81
CA THR A 28 -5.60 -6.15 0.47
C THR A 28 -4.89 -6.84 1.65
N PRO A 29 -5.13 -8.12 1.98
CA PRO A 29 -4.46 -8.78 3.10
C PRO A 29 -2.95 -8.85 2.90
N LEU A 30 -2.47 -9.13 1.68
CA LEU A 30 -1.04 -9.15 1.38
C LEU A 30 -0.37 -7.80 1.65
N PHE A 31 -0.93 -6.72 1.11
CA PHE A 31 -0.41 -5.37 1.34
C PHE A 31 -0.39 -5.02 2.82
N ASN A 32 -1.44 -5.37 3.56
CA ASN A 32 -1.50 -5.06 4.98
C ASN A 32 -0.50 -5.86 5.81
N GLY A 33 -0.26 -7.13 5.44
CA GLY A 33 0.77 -7.95 6.06
C GLY A 33 2.18 -7.39 5.86
N ILE A 34 2.49 -6.89 4.67
CA ILE A 34 3.79 -6.26 4.37
C ILE A 34 3.93 -4.93 5.11
N MET A 35 2.93 -4.06 4.99
CA MET A 35 3.07 -2.68 5.45
C MET A 35 2.86 -2.52 6.95
N TYR A 36 1.97 -3.30 7.57
CA TYR A 36 1.55 -3.15 8.97
C TYR A 36 1.86 -4.39 9.84
N GLY A 37 2.60 -5.37 9.30
CA GLY A 37 3.02 -6.57 10.04
C GLY A 37 3.95 -6.25 11.21
N ARG A 38 4.05 -7.19 12.16
CA ARG A 38 4.98 -7.12 13.31
C ARG A 38 6.17 -8.05 13.07
N GLY A 39 7.33 -7.70 13.63
CA GLY A 39 8.54 -8.54 13.59
C GLY A 39 9.43 -8.37 12.35
N GLY A 40 9.15 -7.37 11.51
CA GLY A 40 9.99 -6.98 10.37
C GLY A 40 10.56 -5.57 10.52
N LEU A 41 10.83 -4.93 9.37
CA LEU A 41 11.26 -3.53 9.29
C LEU A 41 10.30 -2.59 10.03
N SER A 42 10.83 -1.47 10.51
CA SER A 42 9.98 -0.38 10.99
C SER A 42 9.11 0.15 9.85
N ARG A 43 8.07 0.91 10.21
CA ARG A 43 7.18 1.47 9.20
C ARG A 43 7.90 2.44 8.27
N ALA A 44 8.80 3.27 8.81
CA ALA A 44 9.59 4.21 8.02
C ALA A 44 10.52 3.48 7.03
N GLU A 45 11.20 2.42 7.47
CA GLU A 45 12.06 1.60 6.60
C GLU A 45 11.26 0.88 5.51
N THR A 46 10.08 0.38 5.85
CA THR A 46 9.17 -0.26 4.90
C THR A 46 8.69 0.73 3.83
N GLU A 47 8.28 1.94 4.23
CA GLU A 47 7.90 3.00 3.29
C GLU A 47 9.08 3.43 2.40
N LEU A 48 10.30 3.54 2.95
CA LEU A 48 11.50 3.84 2.16
C LEU A 48 11.74 2.77 1.08
N GLY A 49 11.60 1.49 1.44
CA GLY A 49 11.65 0.38 0.48
C GLY A 49 10.57 0.48 -0.59
N ALA A 50 9.34 0.85 -0.21
CA ALA A 50 8.23 1.06 -1.14
C ALA A 50 8.48 2.23 -2.10
N VAL A 51 9.09 3.33 -1.62
CA VAL A 51 9.51 4.46 -2.47
C VAL A 51 10.58 4.01 -3.45
N ALA A 52 11.64 3.32 -2.99
CA ALA A 52 12.70 2.84 -3.86
C ALA A 52 12.17 1.89 -4.96
N ALA A 53 11.32 0.93 -4.59
CA ALA A 53 10.66 0.04 -5.54
C ALA A 53 9.76 0.81 -6.53
N SER A 54 9.07 1.85 -6.08
CA SER A 54 8.22 2.69 -6.94
C SER A 54 9.04 3.50 -7.95
N VAL A 55 10.20 4.02 -7.54
CA VAL A 55 11.14 4.73 -8.42
C VAL A 55 11.70 3.79 -9.49
N VAL A 56 12.15 2.59 -9.11
CA VAL A 56 12.63 1.58 -10.07
C VAL A 56 11.55 1.21 -11.09
N ASN A 57 10.30 1.10 -10.65
CA ASN A 57 9.15 0.81 -11.52
C ASN A 57 8.59 2.05 -12.24
N ARG A 58 9.17 3.24 -12.05
CA ARG A 58 8.70 4.51 -12.62
C ARG A 58 7.23 4.83 -12.31
N CYS A 59 6.75 4.38 -11.15
CA CYS A 59 5.38 4.65 -10.72
C CYS A 59 5.33 5.95 -9.89
N ILE A 60 5.03 7.07 -10.57
CA ILE A 60 4.97 8.40 -9.96
C ILE A 60 3.95 8.44 -8.82
N TYR A 61 2.78 7.82 -9.01
CA TYR A 61 1.73 7.78 -7.99
C TYR A 61 2.22 7.08 -6.72
N CYS A 62 2.76 5.86 -6.84
CA CYS A 62 3.24 5.10 -5.69
C CYS A 62 4.42 5.81 -5.00
N ALA A 63 5.36 6.35 -5.77
CA ALA A 63 6.48 7.11 -5.21
C ALA A 63 5.98 8.29 -4.37
N ALA A 64 5.02 9.07 -4.87
CA ALA A 64 4.48 10.22 -4.17
C ALA A 64 3.70 9.83 -2.89
N VAL A 65 2.79 8.85 -2.96
CA VAL A 65 1.97 8.48 -1.78
C VAL A 65 2.78 7.81 -0.67
N HIS A 66 3.81 7.04 -1.02
CA HIS A 66 4.70 6.41 -0.05
C HIS A 66 5.71 7.42 0.52
N ALA A 67 6.18 8.38 -0.28
CA ALA A 67 7.03 9.46 0.21
C ALA A 67 6.29 10.41 1.15
N ASN A 68 5.00 10.70 0.93
CA ASN A 68 4.21 11.60 1.79
C ASN A 68 3.77 10.96 3.13
N ARG A 69 4.17 9.70 3.40
CA ARG A 69 3.85 9.02 4.65
C ARG A 69 4.87 9.31 5.76
N TYR A 70 6.03 9.91 5.42
CA TYR A 70 7.11 10.30 6.34
C TYR A 70 7.88 11.53 5.88
#